data_AF-A0AAD5Z8H4-F1
#
_entry.id   AF-A0AAD5Z8H4-F1
#
_cell.length_a   1.000
_cell.length_b   1.000
_cell.length_c   1.000
_cell.angle_alpha   90.00
_cell.angle_beta   90.00
_cell.angle_gamma   90.00
#
_symmetry.space_group_name_H-M   'P 1'
#
loop_
_entity.id
_entity.type
_entity.pdbx_description
1 polymer ?
#
loop_
_entity_poly.entity_id
_entity_poly.type
_entity_poly.pdbx_seq_one_letter_code
_entity_poly.pdbx_strand_id
1 'polypeptide(L)'
;MLSLAFSHSQKSLNLNASPKQGLVITTGRCKCRLARNVKCDMNNDTKNTSKRLYLGIDFGTSGARYALIDGQGNLCSERKRAYPQTGNGKSRATSWRETLFGLLNDVPEEYRPNVASISIDGTSATTLIINRDNGEVLSGPFMYNESFPDALPTVLSIAPENHTVCTGSSTLCKLVSWWELTSSSNKESAILMHQSDWLLWLLHGVYGVSDYNNALKLGYDPEADAYPRWLASQPYQYMLPSIKAPGTPIALLKEDLRLQYGFPKECVVCTGTTDSIAAFLAARASSPGKSYK
;
A
#
# COMPACT_ATOMS: atom_id res chain seq x y z
N MET A 1 3.76 -10.39 4.82
CA MET A 1 5.16 -10.57 4.35
C MET A 1 5.73 -9.31 3.67
N LEU A 2 4.87 -8.46 3.08
CA LEU A 2 5.25 -7.18 2.44
C LEU A 2 5.90 -6.14 3.37
N SER A 3 5.44 -5.97 4.61
CA SER A 3 5.98 -4.92 5.51
C SER A 3 7.40 -5.21 6.05
N LEU A 4 7.78 -6.48 6.19
CA LEU A 4 9.10 -6.86 6.76
C LEU A 4 10.24 -6.87 5.74
N ALA A 5 9.95 -7.11 4.47
CA ALA A 5 10.97 -7.12 3.42
C ALA A 5 11.69 -5.76 3.29
N PHE A 6 11.02 -4.66 3.66
CA PHE A 6 11.57 -3.30 3.52
C PHE A 6 12.14 -2.71 4.83
N SER A 7 11.85 -3.31 6.00
CA SER A 7 12.46 -2.88 7.28
C SER A 7 13.97 -3.11 7.35
N HIS A 8 14.55 -3.98 6.52
CA HIS A 8 15.99 -4.26 6.52
C HIS A 8 16.83 -3.25 5.72
N SER A 9 16.19 -2.28 5.03
CA SER A 9 16.89 -1.24 4.26
C SER A 9 17.13 0.06 5.02
N GLN A 10 16.64 0.21 6.25
CA GLN A 10 16.89 1.40 7.07
C GLN A 10 17.99 1.12 8.11
N LYS A 11 19.25 1.19 7.67
CA LYS A 11 20.39 1.39 8.57
C LYS A 11 20.89 2.83 8.47
N SER A 12 20.82 3.49 9.63
CA SER A 12 21.66 4.62 10.10
C SER A 12 21.69 5.90 9.25
N LEU A 13 20.88 6.87 9.65
CA LEU A 13 21.28 8.28 9.66
C LEU A 13 21.54 8.69 11.12
N ASN A 14 22.79 8.50 11.54
CA ASN A 14 23.33 9.13 12.75
C ASN A 14 23.57 10.61 12.43
N LEU A 15 22.83 11.50 13.07
CA LEU A 15 23.18 12.93 13.12
C LEU A 15 23.89 13.19 14.45
N ASN A 16 25.21 13.36 14.38
CA ASN A 16 26.01 13.94 15.45
C ASN A 16 27.05 14.89 14.84
N ALA A 17 26.92 16.19 15.14
CA ALA A 17 28.00 17.18 15.10
C ALA A 17 27.63 18.46 15.90
N SER A 18 27.83 18.41 17.22
CA SER A 18 28.65 19.27 18.13
C SER A 18 28.65 20.83 18.03
N PRO A 19 29.26 21.59 18.98
CA PRO A 19 28.54 22.60 19.77
C PRO A 19 29.11 24.02 19.63
N LYS A 20 28.39 25.05 20.12
CA LYS A 20 28.98 26.36 20.42
C LYS A 20 28.54 26.90 21.79
N GLN A 21 29.51 27.59 22.39
CA GLN A 21 29.70 27.95 23.79
C GLN A 21 28.92 29.21 24.23
N GLY A 22 28.80 29.38 25.56
CA GLY A 22 28.65 30.70 26.22
C GLY A 22 27.71 30.67 27.44
N LEU A 23 28.25 30.51 28.66
CA LEU A 23 28.29 31.49 29.78
C LEU A 23 26.89 31.82 30.39
N VAL A 24 26.58 31.75 31.69
CA VAL A 24 27.22 32.29 32.91
C VAL A 24 26.62 31.58 34.16
N ILE A 25 27.44 31.50 35.22
CA ILE A 25 27.18 30.97 36.56
C ILE A 25 26.34 31.93 37.43
N THR A 26 25.38 31.42 38.21
CA THR A 26 25.11 31.95 39.56
C THR A 26 24.69 30.85 40.54
N THR A 27 25.28 30.94 41.73
CA THR A 27 25.28 30.01 42.87
C THR A 27 24.03 30.12 43.75
N GLY A 28 23.58 29.00 44.31
CA GLY A 28 22.64 28.97 45.44
C GLY A 28 22.70 27.66 46.23
N ARG A 29 23.42 27.65 47.35
CA ARG A 29 23.44 26.56 48.36
C ARG A 29 22.11 26.54 49.13
N CYS A 30 21.57 25.35 49.39
CA CYS A 30 20.85 25.08 50.64
C CYS A 30 20.86 23.60 51.03
N LYS A 31 20.76 23.36 52.34
CA LYS A 31 21.32 22.25 53.12
C LYS A 31 20.57 20.91 53.04
N CYS A 32 21.32 19.85 53.33
CA CYS A 32 20.89 18.49 53.65
C CYS A 32 19.85 18.40 54.78
N ARG A 33 18.96 17.40 54.70
CA ARG A 33 18.43 16.67 55.87
C ARG A 33 18.14 15.21 55.50
N LEU A 34 18.61 14.32 56.39
CA LEU A 34 18.49 12.88 56.36
C LEU A 34 17.04 12.38 56.53
N ALA A 35 16.86 11.13 56.06
CA ALA A 35 16.01 10.06 56.58
C ALA A 35 14.68 9.80 55.86
N ARG A 36 14.61 8.69 55.10
CA ARG A 36 14.09 7.39 55.56
C ARG A 36 14.17 6.36 54.42
N ASN A 37 14.68 5.18 54.75
CA ASN A 37 14.68 4.00 53.88
C ASN A 37 13.24 3.62 53.54
N VAL A 38 12.86 3.85 52.27
CA VAL A 38 11.77 3.12 51.64
C VAL A 38 12.45 2.17 50.67
N LYS A 39 12.32 0.87 50.92
CA LYS A 39 12.61 -0.16 49.92
C LYS A 39 11.65 0.08 48.76
N CYS A 40 12.13 0.77 47.73
CA CYS A 40 11.53 0.69 46.41
C CYS A 40 11.95 -0.66 45.86
N ASP A 41 11.04 -1.63 45.90
CA ASP A 41 11.14 -2.80 45.04
C ASP A 41 11.36 -2.29 43.62
N MET A 42 12.55 -2.55 43.07
CA MET A 42 12.81 -2.39 41.65
C MET A 42 12.03 -3.49 40.93
N ASN A 43 10.72 -3.29 40.82
CA ASN A 43 9.97 -3.93 39.76
C ASN A 43 10.55 -3.40 38.46
N ASN A 44 11.18 -4.31 37.74
CA ASN A 44 11.54 -4.15 36.35
C ASN A 44 10.29 -3.66 35.61
N ASP A 45 10.22 -2.34 35.37
CA ASP A 45 9.42 -1.76 34.29
C ASP A 45 10.07 -2.21 32.97
N THR A 46 9.97 -3.52 32.68
CA THR A 46 9.93 -3.97 31.31
C THR A 46 8.69 -3.33 30.73
N LYS A 47 8.86 -2.14 30.12
CA LYS A 47 7.94 -1.61 29.13
C LYS A 47 7.52 -2.81 28.30
N ASN A 48 6.28 -3.24 28.48
CA ASN A 48 5.68 -4.27 27.67
C ASN A 48 5.61 -3.66 26.26
N THR A 49 6.69 -3.78 25.50
CA THR A 49 6.73 -3.40 24.09
C THR A 49 5.79 -4.39 23.45
N SER A 50 4.51 -4.00 23.37
CA SER A 50 3.48 -4.83 22.79
C SER A 50 3.98 -5.25 21.40
N LYS A 51 3.97 -6.57 21.17
CA LYS A 51 4.66 -7.17 20.03
C LYS A 51 4.02 -6.63 18.75
N ARG A 52 4.70 -5.72 18.04
CA ARG A 52 4.19 -5.14 16.79
C ARG A 52 3.92 -6.24 15.75
N LEU A 53 2.74 -6.19 15.16
CA LEU A 53 2.27 -7.10 14.12
C LEU A 53 2.08 -6.35 12.80
N TYR A 54 2.17 -7.09 11.70
CA TYR A 54 2.12 -6.55 10.35
C TYR A 54 1.15 -7.36 9.51
N LEU A 55 0.12 -6.70 8.98
CA LEU A 55 -0.93 -7.34 8.20
C LEU A 55 -0.64 -7.18 6.71
N GLY A 56 -0.50 -8.31 6.00
CA GLY A 56 -0.50 -8.34 4.54
C GLY A 56 -1.78 -8.99 4.03
N ILE A 57 -2.39 -8.45 2.98
CA ILE A 57 -3.58 -9.02 2.35
C ILE A 57 -3.34 -9.21 0.85
N ASP A 58 -3.52 -10.43 0.36
CA ASP A 58 -3.38 -10.80 -1.05
C ASP A 58 -4.78 -10.91 -1.67
N PHE A 59 -5.05 -10.09 -2.69
CA PHE A 59 -6.24 -10.15 -3.52
C PHE A 59 -5.94 -10.80 -4.87
N GLY A 60 -6.09 -12.12 -4.93
CA GLY A 60 -5.95 -12.90 -6.15
C GLY A 60 -7.21 -12.94 -7.01
N THR A 61 -7.30 -13.95 -7.88
CA THR A 61 -8.34 -14.05 -8.92
C THR A 61 -9.72 -14.48 -8.41
N SER A 62 -9.78 -15.33 -7.38
CA SER A 62 -11.03 -15.97 -6.89
C SER A 62 -11.38 -15.67 -5.43
N GLY A 63 -10.46 -15.03 -4.71
CA GLY A 63 -10.64 -14.67 -3.31
C GLY A 63 -9.43 -13.91 -2.81
N ALA A 64 -9.48 -13.58 -1.52
CA ALA A 64 -8.39 -12.91 -0.85
C ALA A 64 -8.00 -13.64 0.44
N ARG A 65 -6.75 -13.45 0.87
CA ARG A 65 -6.23 -13.98 2.14
C ARG A 65 -5.46 -12.92 2.87
N TYR A 66 -5.50 -12.94 4.20
CA TYR A 66 -4.55 -12.18 5.00
C TYR A 66 -3.52 -13.09 5.66
N ALA A 67 -2.32 -12.56 5.85
CA ALA A 67 -1.29 -13.12 6.71
C ALA A 67 -0.83 -12.04 7.69
N LEU A 68 -0.96 -12.33 8.99
CA LEU A 68 -0.54 -11.49 10.08
C LEU A 68 0.77 -12.03 10.65
N ILE A 69 1.81 -11.20 10.68
CA ILE A 69 3.16 -11.64 11.09
C ILE A 69 3.74 -10.73 12.18
N ASP A 70 4.69 -11.24 12.94
CA ASP A 70 5.48 -10.44 13.89
C ASP A 70 6.72 -9.79 13.26
N GLY A 71 7.50 -9.06 14.07
CA GLY A 71 8.76 -8.42 13.63
C GLY A 71 9.86 -9.37 13.15
N GLN A 72 9.75 -10.66 13.42
CA GLN A 72 10.68 -11.70 12.95
C GLN A 72 10.13 -12.43 11.70
N GLY A 73 8.90 -12.09 11.31
CA GLY A 73 8.18 -12.68 10.19
C GLY A 73 7.49 -13.99 10.54
N ASN A 74 7.37 -14.36 11.82
CA ASN A 74 6.60 -15.53 12.19
C ASN A 74 5.13 -15.26 11.94
N LEU A 75 4.42 -16.25 11.38
CA LEU A 75 2.99 -16.18 11.15
C LEU A 75 2.24 -16.27 12.49
N CYS A 76 1.44 -15.25 12.81
CA CYS A 76 0.61 -15.19 14.01
C CYS A 76 -0.84 -15.60 13.72
N SER A 77 -1.37 -15.23 12.54
CA SER A 77 -2.71 -15.63 12.09
C SER A 77 -2.81 -15.52 10.57
N GLU A 78 -3.65 -16.35 9.97
CA GLU A 78 -4.04 -16.25 8.56
C GLU A 78 -5.50 -16.66 8.36
N ARG A 79 -6.16 -16.05 7.38
CA ARG A 79 -7.49 -16.46 6.92
C ARG A 79 -7.63 -16.20 5.42
N LYS A 80 -8.52 -16.94 4.79
CA LYS A 80 -8.91 -16.78 3.38
C LYS A 80 -10.42 -16.61 3.28
N ARG A 81 -10.86 -15.75 2.38
CA ARG A 81 -12.25 -15.59 1.96
C ARG A 81 -12.35 -15.74 0.45
N ALA A 82 -13.34 -16.48 -0.01
CA ALA A 82 -13.74 -16.45 -1.42
C ALA A 82 -14.50 -15.14 -1.70
N TYR A 83 -14.43 -14.64 -2.93
CA TYR A 83 -15.25 -13.49 -3.31
C TYR A 83 -16.74 -13.87 -3.29
N PRO A 84 -17.60 -13.03 -2.70
CA PRO A 84 -19.04 -13.25 -2.79
C PRO A 84 -19.47 -13.18 -4.25
N GLN A 85 -20.43 -14.03 -4.61
CA GLN A 85 -20.93 -14.16 -5.99
C GLN A 85 -21.42 -12.81 -6.51
N THR A 86 -20.99 -12.46 -7.72
CA THR A 86 -21.48 -11.28 -8.44
C THR A 86 -22.86 -11.60 -9.01
N GLY A 87 -23.90 -11.36 -8.22
CA GLY A 87 -25.32 -11.45 -8.61
C GLY A 87 -26.10 -10.23 -8.14
N ASN A 88 -27.29 -9.99 -8.69
CA ASN A 88 -28.16 -8.86 -8.33
C ASN A 88 -27.53 -7.46 -8.52
N GLY A 89 -26.76 -7.26 -9.60
CA GLY A 89 -26.17 -5.94 -9.91
C GLY A 89 -24.93 -5.57 -9.09
N LYS A 90 -24.39 -6.48 -8.26
CA LYS A 90 -23.11 -6.26 -7.56
C LYS A 90 -21.92 -6.34 -8.52
N SER A 91 -21.15 -5.25 -8.62
CA SER A 91 -19.90 -5.23 -9.37
C SER A 91 -18.82 -6.04 -8.64
N ARG A 92 -17.78 -6.44 -9.39
CA ARG A 92 -16.63 -7.15 -8.82
C ARG A 92 -15.86 -6.31 -7.80
N ALA A 93 -15.80 -5.00 -7.98
CA ALA A 93 -15.25 -4.07 -6.99
C ALA A 93 -16.01 -4.15 -5.65
N THR A 94 -17.35 -4.23 -5.69
CA THR A 94 -18.17 -4.44 -4.49
C THR A 94 -17.81 -5.75 -3.79
N SER A 95 -17.64 -6.85 -4.52
CA SER A 95 -17.20 -8.12 -3.94
C SER A 95 -15.82 -8.02 -3.26
N TRP A 96 -14.87 -7.30 -3.86
CA TRP A 96 -13.56 -7.07 -3.24
C TRP A 96 -13.66 -6.24 -1.96
N ARG A 97 -14.45 -5.16 -1.98
CA ARG A 97 -14.72 -4.33 -0.80
C ARG A 97 -15.31 -5.14 0.34
N GLU A 98 -16.34 -5.94 0.09
CA GLU A 98 -16.95 -6.82 1.08
C GLU A 98 -15.92 -7.81 1.65
N THR A 99 -15.06 -8.35 0.79
CA THR A 99 -14.02 -9.30 1.18
C THR A 99 -12.94 -8.63 2.03
N LEU A 100 -12.51 -7.41 1.70
CA LEU A 100 -11.55 -6.62 2.48
C LEU A 100 -12.04 -6.44 3.92
N PHE A 101 -13.24 -5.89 4.06
CA PHE A 101 -13.83 -5.64 5.38
C PHE A 101 -14.14 -6.93 6.14
N GLY A 102 -14.51 -8.00 5.43
CA GLY A 102 -14.62 -9.34 6.00
C GLY A 102 -13.29 -9.86 6.57
N LEU A 103 -12.19 -9.70 5.85
CA LEU A 103 -10.86 -10.13 6.30
C LEU A 103 -10.34 -9.28 7.47
N LEU A 104 -10.61 -7.97 7.49
CA LEU A 104 -10.29 -7.13 8.65
C LEU A 104 -11.04 -7.60 9.91
N ASN A 105 -12.32 -7.97 9.76
CA ASN A 105 -13.10 -8.54 10.84
C ASN A 105 -12.57 -9.92 11.31
N ASP A 106 -11.98 -10.69 10.41
CA ASP A 106 -11.42 -12.01 10.71
C ASP A 106 -10.05 -11.96 11.40
N VAL A 107 -9.42 -10.79 11.54
CA VAL A 107 -8.24 -10.63 12.38
C VAL A 107 -8.67 -10.83 13.84
N PRO A 108 -8.03 -11.73 14.63
CA PRO A 108 -8.39 -11.94 16.03
C PRO A 108 -8.30 -10.66 16.86
N GLU A 109 -9.29 -10.43 17.72
CA GLU A 109 -9.41 -9.19 18.50
C GLU A 109 -8.19 -8.92 19.37
N GLU A 110 -7.58 -9.97 19.94
CA GLU A 110 -6.37 -9.87 20.75
C GLU A 110 -5.14 -9.35 19.98
N TYR A 111 -5.15 -9.47 18.65
CA TYR A 111 -4.06 -9.03 17.79
C TYR A 111 -4.25 -7.64 17.20
N ARG A 112 -5.49 -7.19 16.98
CA ARG A 112 -5.77 -5.90 16.31
C ARG A 112 -5.10 -4.69 16.98
N PRO A 113 -5.05 -4.56 18.33
CA PRO A 113 -4.35 -3.45 18.98
C PRO A 113 -2.84 -3.38 18.70
N ASN A 114 -2.25 -4.48 18.23
CA ASN A 114 -0.81 -4.59 17.97
C ASN A 114 -0.45 -4.46 16.48
N VAL A 115 -1.44 -4.34 15.58
CA VAL A 115 -1.18 -4.20 14.14
C VAL A 115 -0.63 -2.81 13.85
N ALA A 116 0.66 -2.74 13.56
CA ALA A 116 1.38 -1.51 13.28
C ALA A 116 1.23 -1.05 11.83
N SER A 117 1.06 -1.97 10.88
CA SER A 117 0.88 -1.61 9.47
C SER A 117 0.02 -2.59 8.69
N ILE A 118 -0.64 -2.09 7.64
CA ILE A 118 -1.39 -2.86 6.65
C ILE A 118 -0.82 -2.58 5.24
N SER A 119 -0.62 -3.62 4.43
CA SER A 119 -0.29 -3.52 3.00
C SER A 119 -1.08 -4.58 2.23
N ILE A 120 -1.41 -4.29 0.97
CA ILE A 120 -2.29 -5.12 0.14
C ILE A 120 -1.65 -5.31 -1.22
N ASP A 121 -1.56 -6.55 -1.69
CA ASP A 121 -1.24 -6.86 -3.09
C ASP A 121 -2.49 -7.23 -3.89
N GLY A 122 -2.38 -7.11 -5.21
CA GLY A 122 -3.48 -7.38 -6.13
C GLY A 122 -3.01 -7.89 -7.49
N THR A 123 -3.96 -8.30 -8.32
CA THR A 123 -3.68 -8.80 -9.66
C THR A 123 -3.13 -7.72 -10.59
N SER A 124 -2.05 -8.03 -11.30
CA SER A 124 -1.34 -7.11 -12.21
C SER A 124 -2.26 -6.49 -13.27
N ALA A 125 -2.12 -5.17 -13.49
CA ALA A 125 -2.90 -4.40 -14.48
C ALA A 125 -4.43 -4.43 -14.31
N THR A 126 -4.98 -4.97 -13.22
CA THR A 126 -6.39 -4.78 -12.92
C THR A 126 -6.63 -3.32 -12.58
N THR A 127 -7.48 -2.66 -13.37
CA THR A 127 -7.58 -1.19 -13.40
C THR A 127 -8.99 -0.72 -13.09
N LEU A 128 -9.11 0.32 -12.27
CA LEU A 128 -10.35 1.05 -12.02
C LEU A 128 -10.14 2.53 -12.36
N ILE A 129 -11.20 3.16 -12.86
CA ILE A 129 -11.25 4.61 -13.01
C ILE A 129 -12.22 5.16 -11.97
N ILE A 130 -11.74 6.04 -11.10
CA ILE A 130 -12.46 6.55 -9.93
C ILE A 130 -12.70 8.04 -10.10
N ASN A 131 -13.86 8.53 -9.69
CA ASN A 131 -14.09 9.96 -9.53
C ASN A 131 -13.50 10.40 -8.18
N ARG A 132 -12.48 11.26 -8.22
CA ARG A 132 -11.77 11.73 -7.03
C ARG A 132 -12.59 12.65 -6.12
N ASP A 133 -13.70 13.21 -6.60
CA ASP A 133 -14.52 14.15 -5.83
C ASP A 133 -15.50 13.42 -4.91
N ASN A 134 -15.98 12.24 -5.31
CA ASN A 134 -17.00 11.49 -4.57
C ASN A 134 -16.62 10.02 -4.28
N GLY A 135 -15.52 9.52 -4.84
CA GLY A 135 -15.04 8.15 -4.67
C GLY A 135 -15.79 7.10 -5.50
N GLU A 136 -16.63 7.52 -6.44
CA GLU A 136 -17.41 6.64 -7.30
C GLU A 136 -16.53 5.91 -8.31
N VAL A 137 -16.83 4.62 -8.55
CA VAL A 137 -16.19 3.85 -9.63
C VAL A 137 -16.85 4.25 -10.96
N LEU A 138 -16.18 5.09 -11.74
CA LEU A 138 -16.64 5.53 -13.06
C LEU A 138 -16.58 4.41 -14.09
N SER A 139 -15.56 3.56 -14.00
CA SER A 139 -15.40 2.42 -14.91
C SER A 139 -14.52 1.31 -14.34
N GLY A 140 -14.64 0.14 -14.97
CA GLY A 140 -14.00 -1.09 -14.53
C GLY A 140 -14.78 -1.79 -13.40
N PRO A 141 -14.14 -2.75 -12.72
CA PRO A 141 -12.74 -3.11 -12.90
C PRO A 141 -12.45 -3.80 -14.24
N PHE A 142 -11.43 -3.33 -14.95
CA PHE A 142 -10.89 -3.99 -16.14
C PHE A 142 -9.86 -5.04 -15.70
N MET A 143 -10.24 -6.31 -15.72
CA MET A 143 -9.46 -7.40 -15.12
C MET A 143 -8.10 -7.63 -15.81
N TYR A 144 -7.13 -8.18 -15.08
CA TYR A 144 -5.75 -8.44 -15.53
C TYR A 144 -5.62 -9.13 -16.90
N ASN A 145 -6.58 -9.97 -17.28
CA ASN A 145 -6.61 -10.75 -18.51
C ASN A 145 -7.52 -10.15 -19.61
N GLU A 146 -8.24 -9.06 -19.32
CA GLU A 146 -9.00 -8.34 -20.33
C GLU A 146 -8.07 -7.53 -21.22
N SER A 147 -8.36 -7.54 -22.53
CA SER A 147 -7.55 -6.90 -23.57
C SER A 147 -8.36 -5.86 -24.32
N PHE A 148 -7.72 -4.72 -24.61
CA PHE A 148 -8.28 -3.54 -25.27
C PHE A 148 -7.51 -3.29 -26.58
N PRO A 149 -7.74 -4.12 -27.61
CA PRO A 149 -6.99 -4.07 -28.87
C PRO A 149 -7.30 -2.80 -29.68
N ASP A 150 -8.44 -2.16 -29.43
CA ASP A 150 -8.84 -0.87 -29.99
C ASP A 150 -7.86 0.25 -29.65
N ALA A 151 -7.35 0.27 -28.41
CA ALA A 151 -6.39 1.27 -27.95
C ALA A 151 -4.92 0.96 -28.28
N LEU A 152 -4.62 -0.29 -28.68
CA LEU A 152 -3.24 -0.72 -28.92
C LEU A 152 -2.52 0.09 -30.01
N PRO A 153 -3.14 0.45 -31.16
CA PRO A 153 -2.50 1.32 -32.15
C PRO A 153 -2.09 2.69 -31.57
N THR A 154 -2.96 3.32 -30.77
CA THR A 154 -2.65 4.59 -30.09
C THR A 154 -1.46 4.39 -29.14
N VAL A 155 -1.45 3.32 -28.34
CA VAL A 155 -0.33 3.02 -27.43
C VAL A 155 0.98 2.79 -28.19
N LEU A 156 0.96 2.03 -29.28
CA LEU A 156 2.14 1.79 -30.13
C LEU A 156 2.68 3.07 -30.79
N SER A 157 1.81 4.07 -31.03
CA SER A 157 2.22 5.34 -31.63
C SER A 157 2.96 6.28 -30.67
N ILE A 158 2.83 6.06 -29.36
CA ILE A 158 3.42 6.93 -28.33
C ILE A 158 4.53 6.24 -27.53
N ALA A 159 4.43 4.93 -27.29
CA ALA A 159 5.39 4.20 -26.47
C ALA A 159 6.61 3.75 -27.29
N PRO A 160 7.79 3.59 -26.66
CA PRO A 160 8.95 2.99 -27.31
C PRO A 160 8.63 1.60 -27.88
N GLU A 161 9.33 1.22 -28.94
CA GLU A 161 9.18 -0.10 -29.54
C GLU A 161 9.44 -1.20 -28.50
N ASN A 162 8.62 -2.24 -28.51
CA ASN A 162 8.69 -3.39 -27.59
C ASN A 162 8.57 -3.03 -26.09
N HIS A 163 8.13 -1.82 -25.74
CA HIS A 163 7.87 -1.44 -24.35
C HIS A 163 6.80 -2.35 -23.71
N THR A 164 6.89 -2.60 -22.40
CA THR A 164 5.95 -3.51 -21.68
C THR A 164 4.47 -3.10 -21.76
N VAL A 165 4.17 -1.86 -22.15
CA VAL A 165 2.81 -1.34 -22.30
C VAL A 165 2.20 -1.70 -23.66
N CYS A 166 3.01 -2.11 -24.63
CA CYS A 166 2.64 -2.44 -26.00
C CYS A 166 1.94 -3.81 -26.10
N THR A 167 0.98 -4.07 -25.20
CA THR A 167 0.14 -5.26 -25.16
C THR A 167 -1.30 -4.83 -24.86
N GLY A 168 -2.30 -5.45 -25.50
CA GLY A 168 -3.69 -5.05 -25.33
C GLY A 168 -4.22 -5.15 -23.89
N SER A 169 -3.61 -6.00 -23.05
CA SER A 169 -3.96 -6.15 -21.64
C SER A 169 -3.22 -5.20 -20.69
N SER A 170 -2.38 -4.29 -21.19
CA SER A 170 -1.65 -3.33 -20.35
C SER A 170 -2.61 -2.35 -19.67
N THR A 171 -2.20 -1.81 -18.51
CA THR A 171 -2.94 -0.74 -17.84
C THR A 171 -3.06 0.48 -18.77
N LEU A 172 -2.04 0.76 -19.58
CA LEU A 172 -2.08 1.89 -20.51
C LEU A 172 -3.13 1.71 -21.61
N CYS A 173 -3.28 0.52 -22.21
CA CYS A 173 -4.34 0.26 -23.20
C CYS A 173 -5.74 0.43 -22.57
N LYS A 174 -5.93 0.00 -21.32
CA LYS A 174 -7.17 0.18 -20.57
C LYS A 174 -7.48 1.66 -20.34
N LEU A 175 -6.48 2.44 -19.94
CA LEU A 175 -6.60 3.89 -19.75
C LEU A 175 -6.93 4.61 -21.06
N VAL A 176 -6.21 4.29 -22.15
CA VAL A 176 -6.41 4.92 -23.46
C VAL A 176 -7.78 4.58 -24.04
N SER A 177 -8.22 3.31 -23.98
CA SER A 177 -9.55 2.92 -24.45
C SER A 177 -10.65 3.66 -23.67
N TRP A 178 -10.57 3.70 -22.33
CA TRP A 178 -11.52 4.46 -21.52
C TRP A 178 -11.50 5.95 -21.88
N TRP A 179 -10.31 6.52 -22.08
CA TRP A 179 -10.15 7.92 -22.44
C TRP A 179 -10.78 8.25 -23.79
N GLU A 180 -10.58 7.43 -24.81
CA GLU A 180 -11.10 7.69 -26.15
C GLU A 180 -12.63 7.56 -26.22
N LEU A 181 -13.22 6.63 -25.44
CA LEU A 181 -14.65 6.35 -25.46
C LEU A 181 -15.50 7.25 -24.54
N THR A 182 -14.88 7.97 -23.60
CA THR A 182 -15.60 8.74 -22.56
C THR A 182 -15.77 10.23 -22.92
N SER A 183 -16.92 10.81 -22.58
CA SER A 183 -17.18 12.25 -22.74
C SER A 183 -16.33 13.12 -21.81
N SER A 184 -16.11 14.39 -22.18
CA SER A 184 -15.20 15.31 -21.47
C SER A 184 -15.57 15.56 -19.99
N SER A 185 -16.86 15.60 -19.64
CA SER A 185 -17.30 15.91 -18.27
C SER A 185 -16.86 14.87 -17.23
N ASN A 186 -16.75 13.59 -17.63
CA ASN A 186 -16.34 12.52 -16.73
C ASN A 186 -14.83 12.42 -16.58
N LYS A 187 -14.06 13.14 -17.41
CA LYS A 187 -12.61 13.05 -17.46
C LYS A 187 -11.91 13.94 -16.43
N GLU A 188 -12.47 15.10 -16.09
CA GLU A 188 -11.77 16.11 -15.26
C GLU A 188 -11.45 15.60 -13.85
N SER A 189 -12.40 14.87 -13.24
CA SER A 189 -12.26 14.31 -11.89
C SER A 189 -11.83 12.84 -11.89
N ALA A 190 -11.49 12.27 -13.05
CA ALA A 190 -11.10 10.87 -13.13
C ALA A 190 -9.67 10.65 -12.63
N ILE A 191 -9.47 9.57 -11.87
CA ILE A 191 -8.15 9.10 -11.47
C ILE A 191 -8.06 7.58 -11.65
N LEU A 192 -6.91 7.13 -12.14
CA LEU A 192 -6.64 5.71 -12.30
C LEU A 192 -6.14 5.13 -10.97
N MET A 193 -6.71 3.98 -10.61
CA MET A 193 -6.23 3.16 -9.50
C MET A 193 -6.09 1.71 -9.95
N HIS A 194 -4.98 1.07 -9.64
CA HIS A 194 -4.90 -0.39 -9.73
C HIS A 194 -5.71 -1.03 -8.59
N GLN A 195 -5.96 -2.33 -8.68
CA GLN A 195 -6.73 -3.06 -7.68
C GLN A 195 -6.22 -2.85 -6.25
N SER A 196 -4.90 -3.00 -6.02
CA SER A 196 -4.26 -2.78 -4.72
C SER A 196 -4.42 -1.34 -4.25
N ASP A 197 -4.19 -0.37 -5.14
CA ASP A 197 -4.31 1.06 -4.86
C ASP A 197 -5.72 1.41 -4.36
N TRP A 198 -6.74 0.92 -5.07
CA TRP A 198 -8.14 1.16 -4.72
C TRP A 198 -8.51 0.53 -3.36
N LEU A 199 -8.06 -0.70 -3.11
CA LEU A 199 -8.28 -1.38 -1.83
C LEU A 199 -7.57 -0.68 -0.67
N LEU A 200 -6.35 -0.20 -0.88
CA LEU A 200 -5.61 0.59 0.10
C LEU A 200 -6.30 1.94 0.32
N TRP A 201 -6.77 2.60 -0.73
CA TRP A 201 -7.49 3.86 -0.65
C TRP A 201 -8.76 3.74 0.21
N LEU A 202 -9.48 2.62 0.16
CA LEU A 202 -10.61 2.38 1.08
C LEU A 202 -10.20 2.41 2.56
N LEU A 203 -8.93 2.10 2.87
CA LEU A 203 -8.38 2.10 4.22
C LEU A 203 -7.80 3.45 4.66
N HIS A 204 -7.19 4.21 3.75
CA HIS A 204 -6.45 5.44 4.09
C HIS A 204 -7.02 6.75 3.52
N GLY A 205 -7.90 6.67 2.51
CA GLY A 205 -8.64 7.83 1.97
C GLY A 205 -7.83 8.81 1.11
N VAL A 206 -6.59 8.50 0.75
CA VAL A 206 -5.72 9.38 -0.06
C VAL A 206 -5.78 8.93 -1.52
N TYR A 207 -6.31 9.75 -2.41
CA TYR A 207 -6.41 9.41 -3.83
C TYR A 207 -5.04 9.40 -4.52
N GLY A 208 -4.91 8.58 -5.56
CA GLY A 208 -3.79 8.70 -6.51
C GLY A 208 -2.44 8.31 -5.95
N VAL A 209 -2.36 7.24 -5.17
CA VAL A 209 -1.08 6.68 -4.70
C VAL A 209 -0.98 5.23 -5.15
N SER A 210 0.10 4.88 -5.84
CA SER A 210 0.41 3.52 -6.28
C SER A 210 1.88 3.19 -6.00
N ASP A 211 2.30 2.01 -6.42
CA ASP A 211 3.66 1.53 -6.32
C ASP A 211 4.28 1.20 -7.68
N TYR A 212 5.61 1.15 -7.73
CA TYR A 212 6.32 0.92 -8.98
C TYR A 212 5.98 -0.41 -9.68
N ASN A 213 5.48 -1.44 -8.97
CA ASN A 213 5.22 -2.76 -9.55
C ASN A 213 3.87 -2.74 -10.25
N ASN A 214 2.86 -2.17 -9.59
CA ASN A 214 1.54 -1.97 -10.19
C ASN A 214 1.62 -1.01 -11.39
N ALA A 215 2.39 0.07 -11.28
CA ALA A 215 2.50 1.10 -12.30
C ALA A 215 3.37 0.72 -13.52
N LEU A 216 4.09 -0.41 -13.48
CA LEU A 216 4.96 -0.84 -14.59
C LEU A 216 4.20 -1.03 -15.90
N LYS A 217 3.03 -1.70 -15.85
CA LYS A 217 2.16 -1.90 -17.03
C LYS A 217 1.34 -0.66 -17.42
N LEU A 218 1.42 0.41 -16.65
CA LEU A 218 0.92 1.74 -17.02
C LEU A 218 1.98 2.54 -17.79
N GLY A 219 3.26 2.20 -17.64
CA GLY A 219 4.37 2.88 -18.29
C GLY A 219 5.27 3.65 -17.34
N TYR A 220 5.14 3.48 -16.02
CA TYR A 220 6.09 4.04 -15.07
C TYR A 220 7.48 3.40 -15.25
N ASP A 221 8.52 4.21 -15.17
CA ASP A 221 9.90 3.78 -15.21
C ASP A 221 10.47 3.77 -13.78
N PRO A 222 10.66 2.59 -13.15
CA PRO A 222 11.21 2.49 -11.80
C PRO A 222 12.70 2.81 -11.72
N GLU A 223 13.44 2.77 -12.84
CA GLU A 223 14.85 3.14 -12.87
C GLU A 223 15.02 4.66 -12.87
N ALA A 224 14.20 5.36 -13.66
CA ALA A 224 14.17 6.82 -13.70
C ALA A 224 13.35 7.46 -12.55
N ASP A 225 12.64 6.65 -11.77
CA ASP A 225 11.67 7.06 -10.73
C ASP A 225 10.67 8.13 -11.24
N ALA A 226 10.16 7.92 -12.46
CA ALA A 226 9.30 8.89 -13.13
C ALA A 226 8.39 8.24 -14.18
N TYR A 227 7.30 8.94 -14.50
CA TYR A 227 6.62 8.68 -15.77
C TYR A 227 7.46 9.26 -16.92
N PRO A 228 7.76 8.45 -17.95
CA PRO A 228 8.56 8.89 -19.07
C PRO A 228 7.83 9.97 -19.89
N ARG A 229 8.60 10.82 -20.57
CA ARG A 229 8.07 12.00 -21.27
C ARG A 229 6.94 11.67 -22.25
N TRP A 230 7.03 10.55 -22.96
CA TRP A 230 6.04 10.12 -23.95
C TRP A 230 4.66 9.83 -23.33
N LEU A 231 4.62 9.47 -22.05
CA LEU A 231 3.39 9.27 -21.27
C LEU A 231 2.96 10.56 -20.58
N ALA A 232 3.90 11.28 -19.97
CA ALA A 232 3.64 12.54 -19.28
C ALA A 232 3.16 13.67 -20.23
N SER A 233 3.38 13.56 -21.53
CA SER A 233 2.87 14.51 -22.53
C SER A 233 1.42 14.26 -22.97
N GLN A 234 0.80 13.17 -22.52
CA GLN A 234 -0.54 12.77 -22.96
C GLN A 234 -1.63 13.55 -22.21
N PRO A 235 -2.82 13.74 -22.82
CA PRO A 235 -3.88 14.52 -22.19
C PRO A 235 -4.42 13.87 -20.91
N TYR A 236 -4.32 12.54 -20.78
CA TYR A 236 -4.74 11.79 -19.58
C TYR A 236 -3.67 11.74 -18.47
N GLN A 237 -2.55 12.46 -18.59
CA GLN A 237 -1.46 12.43 -17.59
C GLN A 237 -1.92 12.73 -16.15
N TYR A 238 -2.96 13.55 -15.98
CA TYR A 238 -3.44 13.98 -14.68
C TYR A 238 -4.21 12.86 -13.95
N MET A 239 -4.60 11.80 -14.67
CA MET A 239 -5.22 10.61 -14.10
C MET A 239 -4.19 9.65 -13.49
N LEU A 240 -2.90 9.83 -13.79
CA LEU A 240 -1.85 8.92 -13.35
C LEU A 240 -1.61 9.09 -11.84
N PRO A 241 -1.53 7.99 -11.07
CA PRO A 241 -1.25 8.07 -9.63
C PRO A 241 0.18 8.52 -9.36
N SER A 242 0.41 9.18 -8.23
CA SER A 242 1.75 9.34 -7.67
C SER A 242 2.33 7.99 -7.28
N ILE A 243 3.61 7.76 -7.57
CA ILE A 243 4.26 6.47 -7.35
C ILE A 243 5.20 6.54 -6.15
N LYS A 244 5.20 5.48 -5.32
CA LYS A 244 6.17 5.25 -4.26
C LYS A 244 6.77 3.85 -4.39
N ALA A 245 7.83 3.56 -3.65
CA ALA A 245 8.26 2.18 -3.48
C ALA A 245 7.19 1.35 -2.73
N PRO A 246 6.97 0.05 -3.06
CA PRO A 246 6.20 -0.91 -2.28
C PRO A 246 6.55 -0.90 -0.80
N GLY A 247 5.56 -1.13 0.06
CA GLY A 247 5.75 -1.15 1.51
C GLY A 247 6.07 0.22 2.14
N THR A 248 5.96 1.31 1.37
CA THR A 248 6.17 2.67 1.89
C THR A 248 4.90 3.20 2.55
N PRO A 249 4.98 3.82 3.75
CA PRO A 249 3.81 4.44 4.38
C PRO A 249 3.13 5.49 3.49
N ILE A 250 1.80 5.41 3.42
CA ILE A 250 0.95 6.38 2.71
C ILE A 250 0.34 7.35 3.72
N ALA A 251 -0.48 6.83 4.63
CA ALA A 251 -1.18 7.57 5.66
C ALA A 251 -1.61 6.63 6.79
N LEU A 252 -2.18 7.19 7.86
CA LEU A 252 -2.80 6.41 8.92
C LEU A 252 -4.07 5.72 8.42
N LEU A 253 -4.42 4.59 9.04
CA LEU A 253 -5.72 3.96 8.86
C LEU A 253 -6.82 4.95 9.25
N LYS A 254 -7.87 5.07 8.43
CA LYS A 254 -9.00 5.95 8.70
C LYS A 254 -9.61 5.67 10.08
N GLU A 255 -10.04 6.74 10.74
CA GLU A 255 -10.52 6.69 12.12
C GLU A 255 -11.78 5.83 12.30
N ASP A 256 -12.72 5.89 11.36
CA ASP A 256 -13.93 5.06 11.35
C ASP A 256 -13.57 3.56 11.38
N LEU A 257 -12.65 3.13 10.51
CA LEU A 257 -12.18 1.75 10.45
C LEU A 257 -11.38 1.36 11.69
N ARG A 258 -10.52 2.27 12.18
CA ARG A 258 -9.75 2.07 13.41
C ARG A 258 -10.66 1.77 14.59
N LEU A 259 -11.70 2.59 14.79
CA LEU A 259 -12.66 2.45 15.89
C LEU A 259 -13.52 1.20 15.70
N GLN A 260 -14.00 0.94 14.48
CA GLN A 260 -14.86 -0.20 14.18
C GLN A 260 -14.16 -1.53 14.45
N TYR A 261 -12.90 -1.66 14.05
CA TYR A 261 -12.18 -2.92 14.14
C TYR A 261 -11.27 -3.02 15.37
N GLY A 262 -10.89 -1.92 16.03
CA GLY A 262 -10.01 -1.94 17.20
C GLY A 262 -8.51 -1.94 16.87
N PHE A 263 -8.13 -1.27 15.77
CA PHE A 263 -6.72 -1.05 15.41
C PHE A 263 -6.12 0.14 16.20
N PRO A 264 -4.79 0.21 16.37
CA PRO A 264 -4.15 1.33 17.09
C PRO A 264 -4.20 2.63 16.27
N LYS A 265 -4.06 3.77 16.96
CA LYS A 265 -4.05 5.12 16.34
C LYS A 265 -2.88 5.31 15.39
N GLU A 266 -1.79 4.59 15.63
CA GLU A 266 -0.55 4.65 14.88
C GLU A 266 -0.50 3.62 13.75
N CYS A 267 -1.58 2.86 13.50
CA CYS A 267 -1.65 1.90 12.40
C CYS A 267 -1.49 2.62 11.05
N VAL A 268 -0.42 2.33 10.32
CA VAL A 268 -0.14 2.92 9.01
C VAL A 268 -0.59 2.01 7.87
N VAL A 269 -1.16 2.60 6.83
CA VAL A 269 -1.41 1.90 5.57
C VAL A 269 -0.27 2.20 4.62
N CYS A 270 0.33 1.15 4.06
CA CYS A 270 1.49 1.22 3.19
C CYS A 270 1.13 0.83 1.76
N THR A 271 1.91 1.30 0.79
CA THR A 271 1.79 0.84 -0.60
C THR A 271 1.92 -0.67 -0.72
N GLY A 272 1.26 -1.18 -1.76
CA GLY A 272 1.15 -2.59 -2.08
C GLY A 272 2.24 -3.08 -3.01
N THR A 273 1.86 -4.09 -3.79
CA THR A 273 2.58 -4.61 -4.95
C THR A 273 1.62 -5.46 -5.80
N THR A 274 2.10 -6.15 -6.84
CA THR A 274 1.35 -7.23 -7.50
C THR A 274 1.48 -8.56 -6.76
N ASP A 275 0.45 -9.40 -6.87
CA ASP A 275 0.37 -10.76 -6.31
C ASP A 275 1.59 -11.64 -6.66
N SER A 276 2.04 -11.61 -7.92
CA SER A 276 3.23 -12.33 -8.37
C SER A 276 4.51 -11.90 -7.63
N ILE A 277 4.68 -10.61 -7.38
CA ILE A 277 5.83 -10.07 -6.64
C ILE A 277 5.67 -10.33 -5.15
N ALA A 278 4.46 -10.24 -4.60
CA ALA A 278 4.18 -10.61 -3.21
C ALA A 278 4.54 -12.08 -2.93
N ALA A 279 4.20 -12.99 -3.86
CA ALA A 279 4.58 -14.40 -3.78
C ALA A 279 6.11 -14.59 -3.82
N PHE A 280 6.82 -13.84 -4.67
CA PHE A 280 8.29 -13.86 -4.67
C PHE A 280 8.89 -13.35 -3.35
N LEU A 281 8.38 -12.23 -2.82
CA LEU A 281 8.82 -11.67 -1.53
C LEU A 281 8.56 -12.64 -0.36
N ALA A 282 7.49 -13.44 -0.44
CA ALA A 282 7.18 -14.44 0.56
C ALA A 282 8.26 -15.53 0.69
N ALA A 283 9.02 -15.78 -0.38
CA ALA A 283 10.14 -16.71 -0.37
C ALA A 283 11.38 -16.20 0.41
N ARG A 284 11.37 -14.93 0.87
CA ARG A 284 12.49 -14.28 1.59
C ARG A 284 13.82 -14.32 0.83
N ALA A 285 13.76 -14.35 -0.48
CA ALA A 285 14.91 -14.28 -1.37
C ALA A 285 15.28 -12.79 -1.61
N SER A 286 16.26 -12.26 -0.89
CA SER A 286 16.69 -10.86 -1.00
C SER A 286 18.07 -10.64 -1.61
N SER A 287 18.70 -11.69 -2.14
CA SER A 287 20.03 -11.63 -2.75
C SER A 287 19.96 -12.03 -4.23
N PRO A 288 20.70 -11.36 -5.14
CA PRO A 288 20.79 -11.73 -6.55
C PRO A 288 21.13 -13.22 -6.73
N GLY A 289 20.54 -13.88 -7.73
CA GLY A 289 20.79 -15.30 -8.04
C GLY A 289 19.87 -16.30 -7.33
N LYS A 290 18.92 -15.86 -6.50
CA LYS A 290 17.89 -16.73 -5.93
C LYS A 290 16.66 -16.80 -6.85
N SER A 291 16.28 -18.01 -7.26
CA SER A 291 15.02 -18.29 -7.98
C SER A 291 14.01 -18.98 -7.06
N TYR A 292 12.72 -18.74 -7.28
CA TYR A 292 11.65 -19.55 -6.72
C TYR A 292 11.05 -20.43 -7.83
N LYS A 293 10.76 -21.70 -7.51
CA LYS A 293 10.09 -22.64 -8.43
C LYS A 293 8.59 -22.57 -8.25
#